data_AF-A0A1Q1CPH3-F1
#
_entry.id   AF-A0A1Q1CPH3-F1
#
_cell.length_a   1.000
_cell.length_b   1.000
_cell.length_c   1.000
_cell.angle_alpha   90.00
_cell.angle_beta   90.00
_cell.angle_gamma   90.00
#
_symmetry.space_group_name_H-M   'P 1'
#
loop_
_entity.id
_entity.type
_entity.pdbx_description
1 polymer ?
#
loop_
_entity_poly.entity_id
_entity_poly.type
_entity_poly.pdbx_seq_one_letter_code
_entity_poly.pdbx_strand_id
1 'polypeptide(L)'
;MHDRSHKPQPAEAGNGGPAGEGGGGNVDRVLFKNLVEMVPLVESLMDRRVNPAYSRRASLVYTPAPPKKASDLKSVKLPQSVSAKKRRDPGDIAKKSTPDSNGDNGSVVPLSLSGAENMPKDEVAVLSEQINDLQKKLLEKEEALRSAESSVTEMNAAYATIDELRRLVADKEALIRSTNSQLHDAKIMLADKQASLEKLEWEVKMSNKKVEDLQGDMSNMGFEISSLMVFFEKISENVSGDSYDDIIPSSYELETLQSMSEIDKIEVDKLDKERVTYAEALAAARENPDEEHLNIAAEARSRLQVLVL
;
A
#
# COMPACT_ATOMS: atom_id res chain seq x y z
N MET A 1 10.85 -69.54 3.52
CA MET A 1 10.38 -69.96 4.85
C MET A 1 8.90 -69.65 4.93
N HIS A 2 8.17 -70.64 5.46
CA HIS A 2 6.76 -70.89 5.75
C HIS A 2 5.58 -70.01 5.29
N ASP A 3 4.50 -70.76 5.13
CA ASP A 3 3.17 -70.58 4.56
C ASP A 3 2.12 -70.19 5.64
N ARG A 4 0.96 -69.71 5.15
CA ARG A 4 -0.38 -69.57 5.76
C ARG A 4 -0.59 -68.57 6.91
N SER A 5 -1.58 -67.66 6.90
CA SER A 5 -2.99 -67.59 6.43
C SER A 5 -3.93 -67.52 7.64
N HIS A 6 -5.07 -66.84 7.42
CA HIS A 6 -6.26 -66.60 8.28
C HIS A 6 -6.34 -65.18 8.86
N LYS A 7 -7.43 -64.42 8.76
CA LYS A 7 -8.74 -64.51 8.09
C LYS A 7 -9.40 -63.13 8.31
N PRO A 8 -10.20 -62.57 7.40
CA PRO A 8 -10.96 -61.34 7.65
C PRO A 8 -12.28 -61.64 8.36
N GLN A 9 -12.70 -60.76 9.26
CA GLN A 9 -14.01 -60.76 9.91
C GLN A 9 -14.64 -59.35 9.81
N PRO A 10 -15.97 -59.21 9.95
CA PRO A 10 -16.80 -58.70 8.87
C PRO A 10 -17.55 -57.40 9.23
N ALA A 11 -18.31 -56.93 8.24
CA ALA A 11 -19.20 -55.78 8.26
C ALA A 11 -20.24 -55.81 9.40
N GLU A 12 -20.49 -54.63 9.98
CA GLU A 12 -21.80 -54.29 10.52
C GLU A 12 -22.56 -53.42 9.49
N ALA A 13 -23.67 -53.98 9.02
CA ALA A 13 -24.83 -53.24 8.56
C ALA A 13 -25.33 -52.36 9.72
N GLY A 14 -25.80 -51.14 9.54
CA GLY A 14 -26.68 -50.67 8.49
C GLY A 14 -27.92 -50.13 9.19
N ASN A 15 -28.10 -48.81 9.16
CA ASN A 15 -29.41 -48.21 9.38
C ASN A 15 -29.68 -47.31 8.17
N GLY A 16 -30.47 -47.84 7.24
CA GLY A 16 -30.89 -47.14 6.03
C GLY A 16 -32.24 -46.44 6.21
N GLY A 17 -32.26 -45.15 5.83
CA GLY A 17 -33.37 -44.47 5.14
C GLY A 17 -34.44 -43.75 6.00
N PRO A 18 -35.20 -42.80 5.41
CA PRO A 18 -35.21 -42.38 4.00
C PRO A 18 -34.87 -40.90 3.77
N ALA A 19 -34.81 -40.57 2.48
CA ALA A 19 -34.60 -39.27 1.88
C ALA A 19 -35.39 -38.11 2.52
N GLY A 20 -34.65 -37.03 2.78
CA GLY A 20 -35.15 -35.67 2.67
C GLY A 20 -34.30 -34.96 1.64
N GLU A 21 -34.68 -35.03 0.37
CA GLU A 21 -34.26 -34.07 -0.64
C GLU A 21 -34.66 -32.67 -0.15
N GLY A 22 -33.67 -31.93 0.32
CA GLY A 22 -33.74 -30.50 0.52
C GLY A 22 -32.40 -29.95 0.09
N GLY A 23 -32.35 -29.38 -1.12
CA GLY A 23 -31.14 -28.90 -1.78
C GLY A 23 -30.22 -28.14 -0.82
N GLY A 24 -29.19 -28.83 -0.33
CA GLY A 24 -28.18 -28.28 0.54
C GLY A 24 -27.21 -27.47 -0.30
N GLY A 25 -27.54 -26.19 -0.50
CA GLY A 25 -26.61 -25.22 -1.05
C GLY A 25 -25.27 -25.38 -0.37
N ASN A 26 -24.21 -25.44 -1.18
CA ASN A 26 -22.81 -25.61 -0.80
C ASN A 26 -22.26 -24.41 -0.01
N VAL A 27 -22.97 -23.97 1.03
CA VAL A 27 -22.49 -22.92 1.92
C VAL A 27 -21.28 -23.49 2.64
N ASP A 28 -20.12 -22.91 2.35
CA ASP A 28 -18.87 -23.22 3.02
C ASP A 28 -19.11 -23.21 4.53
N ARG A 29 -18.85 -24.34 5.20
CA ARG A 29 -19.04 -24.48 6.65
C ARG A 29 -18.23 -23.44 7.42
N VAL A 30 -17.11 -22.99 6.87
CA VAL A 30 -16.30 -21.91 7.44
C VAL A 30 -17.01 -20.57 7.32
N LEU A 31 -17.60 -20.27 6.15
CA LEU A 31 -18.41 -19.05 5.95
C LEU A 31 -19.64 -19.04 6.88
N PHE A 32 -20.34 -20.17 7.00
CA PHE A 32 -21.47 -20.30 7.92
C PHE A 32 -21.04 -20.08 9.37
N LYS A 33 -19.93 -20.70 9.79
CA LYS A 33 -19.39 -20.52 11.15
C LYS A 33 -19.00 -19.06 11.42
N ASN A 34 -18.29 -18.41 10.49
CA ASN A 34 -17.92 -17.00 10.61
C ASN A 34 -19.15 -16.09 10.70
N LEU A 35 -20.18 -16.37 9.88
CA LEU A 35 -21.42 -15.60 9.92
C LEU A 35 -22.14 -15.76 11.27
N VAL A 36 -22.19 -16.98 11.81
CA VAL A 36 -22.78 -17.27 13.13
C VAL A 36 -22.00 -16.60 14.26
N GLU A 37 -20.66 -16.63 14.22
CA GLU A 37 -19.79 -15.99 15.22
C GLU A 37 -19.90 -14.45 15.21
N MET A 38 -20.25 -13.85 14.07
CA MET A 38 -20.45 -12.41 13.95
C MET A 38 -21.79 -11.92 14.53
N VAL A 39 -22.80 -12.79 14.69
CA VAL A 39 -24.15 -12.38 15.15
C VAL A 39 -24.13 -11.73 16.54
N PRO A 40 -23.53 -12.33 17.58
CA PRO A 40 -23.47 -11.70 18.91
C PRO A 40 -22.67 -10.38 18.93
N LEU A 41 -21.67 -10.25 18.05
CA LEU A 41 -20.86 -9.04 17.93
C LEU A 41 -21.65 -7.89 17.29
N VAL A 42 -22.44 -8.21 16.26
CA VAL A 42 -23.34 -7.24 15.62
C VAL A 42 -24.45 -6.84 16.57
N GLU A 43 -25.02 -7.78 17.32
CA GLU A 43 -26.04 -7.53 18.35
C GLU A 43 -25.50 -6.61 19.45
N SER A 44 -24.31 -6.89 19.98
CA SER A 44 -23.63 -6.01 20.95
C SER A 44 -23.34 -4.61 20.39
N LEU A 45 -23.01 -4.51 19.10
CA LEU A 45 -22.79 -3.22 18.44
C LEU A 45 -24.10 -2.45 18.26
N MET A 46 -25.21 -3.15 17.97
CA MET A 46 -26.54 -2.56 17.87
C MET A 46 -27.05 -2.07 19.23
N ASP A 47 -26.85 -2.84 20.31
CA ASP A 47 -27.19 -2.44 21.67
C ASP A 47 -26.42 -1.18 22.12
N ARG A 48 -25.16 -1.06 21.69
CA ARG A 48 -24.33 0.12 21.98
C ARG A 48 -24.78 1.38 21.22
N ARG A 49 -25.50 1.26 20.11
CA ARG A 49 -26.04 2.41 19.35
C ARG A 49 -27.26 3.07 19.99
N VAL A 50 -27.85 2.47 21.02
CA VAL A 50 -28.99 3.06 21.75
C VAL A 50 -28.54 4.10 22.78
N ASN A 51 -27.24 4.35 22.95
CA ASN A 51 -26.73 5.40 23.83
C ASN A 51 -26.41 6.69 23.03
N PRO A 52 -27.29 7.72 23.02
CA PRO A 52 -27.18 8.89 22.15
C PRO A 52 -26.16 9.93 22.66
N ALA A 53 -25.14 9.52 23.42
CA ALA A 53 -24.26 10.43 24.13
C ALA A 53 -23.08 11.00 23.29
N TYR A 54 -22.89 10.58 22.03
CA TYR A 54 -21.80 11.08 21.20
C TYR A 54 -22.27 12.18 20.24
N SER A 55 -22.52 13.38 20.78
CA SER A 55 -22.63 14.58 19.97
C SER A 55 -21.25 14.88 19.36
N ARG A 56 -21.13 14.73 18.03
CA ARG A 56 -19.94 15.10 17.26
C ARG A 56 -19.69 16.61 17.42
N ARG A 57 -18.87 17.02 18.40
CA ARG A 57 -18.29 18.36 18.42
C ARG A 57 -17.22 18.43 17.34
N ALA A 58 -17.61 18.85 16.13
CA ALA A 58 -16.66 19.30 15.13
C ALA A 58 -16.05 20.61 15.63
N SER A 59 -14.83 20.58 16.19
CA SER A 59 -14.07 21.79 16.48
C SER A 59 -13.49 22.32 15.17
N LEU A 60 -14.12 23.36 14.62
CA LEU A 60 -13.60 24.12 13.49
C LEU A 60 -12.39 24.95 13.97
N VAL A 61 -11.17 24.46 13.74
CA VAL A 61 -9.97 25.28 13.92
C VAL A 61 -9.82 26.14 12.67
N TYR A 62 -10.17 27.43 12.78
CA TYR A 62 -9.99 28.40 11.71
C TYR A 62 -8.50 28.68 11.52
N THR A 63 -7.93 28.23 10.40
CA THR A 63 -6.61 28.66 9.94
C THR A 63 -6.78 29.86 8.99
N PRO A 64 -6.20 31.03 9.30
CA PRO A 64 -6.22 32.17 8.38
C PRO A 64 -5.47 31.84 7.09
N ALA A 65 -6.07 32.14 5.93
CA ALA A 65 -5.46 31.91 4.62
C ALA A 65 -4.20 32.77 4.42
N PRO A 66 -3.14 32.25 3.76
CA PRO A 66 -1.90 33.00 3.55
C PRO A 66 -2.10 34.17 2.56
N PRO A 67 -1.43 35.32 2.80
CA PRO A 67 -1.59 36.49 1.95
C PRO A 67 -0.96 36.28 0.57
N LYS A 68 -1.73 36.57 -0.48
CA LYS A 68 -1.25 36.64 -1.86
C LYS A 68 -0.18 37.73 -1.97
N LYS A 69 1.03 37.38 -2.39
CA LYS A 69 2.09 38.35 -2.72
C LYS A 69 2.06 38.62 -4.22
N ALA A 70 1.73 39.87 -4.55
CA ALA A 70 2.01 40.46 -5.85
C ALA A 70 3.53 40.68 -6.02
N SER A 71 3.91 40.72 -7.29
CA SER A 71 5.22 40.90 -7.89
C SER A 71 6.14 41.97 -7.29
N ASP A 72 7.43 41.63 -7.38
CA ASP A 72 8.55 42.47 -7.83
C ASP A 72 9.32 43.43 -6.91
N LEU A 73 10.63 43.15 -6.92
CA LEU A 73 11.80 44.04 -6.89
C LEU A 73 12.30 44.67 -5.57
N LYS A 74 13.62 44.44 -5.40
CA LYS A 74 14.66 45.23 -4.72
C LYS A 74 14.98 45.00 -3.23
N SER A 75 16.21 44.50 -3.06
CA SER A 75 17.29 45.00 -2.20
C SER A 75 17.31 44.71 -0.69
N VAL A 76 18.29 43.87 -0.30
CA VAL A 76 19.41 44.18 0.61
C VAL A 76 19.08 44.66 2.04
N LYS A 77 19.25 43.78 3.04
CA LYS A 77 20.11 43.88 4.26
C LYS A 77 19.64 42.98 5.42
N LEU A 78 20.56 42.14 5.93
CA LEU A 78 20.64 41.73 7.35
C LEU A 78 21.05 42.94 8.22
N PRO A 79 21.04 42.95 9.59
CA PRO A 79 20.81 41.85 10.57
C PRO A 79 19.94 42.24 11.80
N GLN A 80 19.85 41.30 12.76
CA GLN A 80 19.78 41.49 14.23
C GLN A 80 18.45 41.80 14.96
N SER A 81 18.12 40.85 15.86
CA SER A 81 18.07 41.04 17.32
C SER A 81 16.83 41.64 18.01
N VAL A 82 16.23 40.76 18.82
CA VAL A 82 15.67 40.89 20.18
C VAL A 82 14.52 41.86 20.53
N SER A 83 13.66 41.33 21.41
CA SER A 83 13.28 41.89 22.71
C SER A 83 11.85 42.42 22.90
N ALA A 84 11.14 41.66 23.76
CA ALA A 84 10.34 42.10 24.91
C ALA A 84 8.93 42.65 24.69
N LYS A 85 7.97 42.18 25.51
CA LYS A 85 7.66 42.81 26.82
C LYS A 85 6.51 42.12 27.59
N LYS A 86 6.75 41.94 28.91
CA LYS A 86 5.86 42.22 30.07
C LYS A 86 4.66 41.28 30.31
N ARG A 87 4.22 40.90 31.52
CA ARG A 87 4.33 41.30 32.95
C ARG A 87 3.75 40.14 33.80
N ARG A 88 3.90 39.97 35.12
CA ARG A 88 4.67 40.58 36.22
C ARG A 88 4.22 39.86 37.50
N ASP A 89 5.20 39.54 38.35
CA ASP A 89 5.05 39.26 39.78
C ASP A 89 5.55 40.48 40.58
N PRO A 90 5.02 40.79 41.79
CA PRO A 90 5.67 41.68 42.77
C PRO A 90 6.00 40.91 44.07
N GLY A 91 7.28 40.65 44.39
CA GLY A 91 8.15 41.55 45.19
C GLY A 91 8.35 40.92 46.59
N ASP A 92 9.37 41.13 47.41
CA ASP A 92 10.60 41.94 47.51
C ASP A 92 11.24 41.39 48.85
N ILE A 93 12.54 41.20 49.07
CA ILE A 93 13.50 42.21 49.57
C ILE A 93 14.88 41.55 49.67
N ALA A 94 15.88 42.31 49.23
CA ALA A 94 17.28 41.97 49.10
C ALA A 94 18.07 41.90 50.43
N LYS A 95 19.13 41.09 50.39
CA LYS A 95 20.28 41.12 51.32
C LYS A 95 21.37 42.03 50.75
N LYS A 96 22.01 42.86 51.59
CA LYS A 96 23.48 42.99 51.76
C LYS A 96 23.88 44.37 52.32
N SER A 97 24.58 44.39 53.46
CA SER A 97 25.91 45.02 53.62
C SER A 97 26.41 44.93 55.07
N THR A 98 27.68 44.52 55.22
CA THR A 98 28.55 44.59 56.42
C THR A 98 28.85 46.04 56.85
N PRO A 99 29.31 46.29 58.10
CA PRO A 99 30.76 46.41 58.33
C PRO A 99 31.29 45.93 59.71
N ASP A 100 32.61 45.63 59.69
CA ASP A 100 33.67 45.79 60.71
C ASP A 100 33.72 45.03 62.06
N SER A 101 34.80 44.24 62.16
CA SER A 101 35.90 44.30 63.15
C SER A 101 35.67 43.98 64.64
N ASN A 102 36.45 42.96 65.07
CA ASN A 102 37.13 42.81 66.37
C ASN A 102 36.29 42.45 67.61
N GLY A 103 36.75 41.45 68.37
CA GLY A 103 36.32 41.29 69.76
C GLY A 103 36.14 39.85 70.23
N ASP A 104 37.25 39.31 70.71
CA ASP A 104 37.36 38.22 71.68
C ASP A 104 36.33 38.27 72.84
N ASN A 105 36.06 37.10 73.43
CA ASN A 105 35.36 36.83 74.69
C ASN A 105 33.81 36.87 74.73
N GLY A 106 33.22 35.70 75.02
CA GLY A 106 31.80 35.58 75.32
C GLY A 106 31.39 34.19 75.84
N SER A 107 31.98 33.80 76.98
CA SER A 107 31.55 32.68 77.82
C SER A 107 30.03 32.64 77.98
N VAL A 108 29.38 31.53 77.58
CA VAL A 108 27.96 31.28 77.87
C VAL A 108 27.88 30.36 79.07
N VAL A 109 27.59 30.95 80.23
CA VAL A 109 27.31 30.27 81.49
C VAL A 109 26.02 29.45 81.35
N PRO A 110 25.95 28.20 81.84
CA PRO A 110 24.67 27.49 81.94
C PRO A 110 23.89 28.08 83.12
N LEU A 111 22.78 28.76 82.85
CA LEU A 111 21.87 29.23 83.88
C LEU A 111 21.06 28.05 84.41
N SER A 112 21.51 27.48 85.52
CA SER A 112 20.75 26.54 86.33
C SER A 112 19.51 27.21 86.93
N LEU A 113 18.37 26.55 86.72
CA LEU A 113 17.27 26.34 87.67
C LEU A 113 17.04 27.42 88.76
N SER A 114 15.97 28.19 88.62
CA SER A 114 15.26 28.76 89.77
C SER A 114 13.85 29.21 89.38
N GLY A 115 12.84 28.70 90.08
CA GLY A 115 11.44 29.06 89.87
C GLY A 115 10.45 27.97 90.27
N ALA A 116 10.69 27.28 91.39
CA ALA A 116 9.70 26.45 92.04
C ALA A 116 8.76 27.37 92.86
N GLU A 117 7.71 27.89 92.22
CA GLU A 117 6.56 28.46 92.92
C GLU A 117 5.30 28.01 92.18
N ASN A 118 4.64 27.01 92.78
CA ASN A 118 3.28 26.54 92.52
C ASN A 118 2.67 26.95 91.17
N MET A 119 2.99 26.21 90.10
CA MET A 119 2.00 26.05 89.02
C MET A 119 0.74 25.50 89.71
N PRO A 120 -0.43 26.17 89.62
CA PRO A 120 -1.65 25.59 90.15
C PRO A 120 -1.79 24.20 89.49
N LYS A 121 -2.06 23.17 90.30
CA LYS A 121 -2.12 21.77 89.82
C LYS A 121 -3.05 21.61 88.60
N ASP A 122 -4.02 22.51 88.48
CA ASP A 122 -4.92 22.63 87.33
C ASP A 122 -4.22 23.03 86.02
N GLU A 123 -3.24 23.95 86.03
CA GLU A 123 -2.49 24.31 84.82
C GLU A 123 -1.62 23.17 84.31
N VAL A 124 -1.00 22.42 85.23
CA VAL A 124 -0.22 21.22 84.88
C VAL A 124 -1.12 20.13 84.28
N ALA A 125 -2.34 19.98 84.81
CA ALA A 125 -3.34 19.07 84.26
C ALA A 125 -3.80 19.50 82.86
N VAL A 126 -4.09 20.79 82.65
CA VAL A 126 -4.50 21.34 81.35
C VAL A 126 -3.38 21.21 80.30
N LEU A 127 -2.13 21.50 80.66
CA LEU A 127 -0.99 21.31 79.76
C LEU A 127 -0.76 19.83 79.42
N SER A 128 -0.96 18.93 80.39
CA SER A 128 -0.85 17.49 80.16
C SER A 128 -1.94 16.98 79.19
N GLU A 129 -3.17 17.48 79.33
CA GLU A 129 -4.26 17.18 78.40
C GLU A 129 -3.96 17.69 76.99
N GLN A 130 -3.45 18.91 76.84
CA GLN A 130 -3.02 19.45 75.55
C GLN A 130 -1.89 18.63 74.91
N ILE A 131 -0.90 18.20 75.69
CA ILE A 131 0.19 17.33 75.20
C ILE A 131 -0.39 16.00 74.70
N ASN A 132 -1.31 15.39 75.44
CA ASN A 132 -1.98 14.15 75.04
C ASN A 132 -2.80 14.34 73.75
N ASP A 133 -3.53 15.45 73.62
CA ASP A 133 -4.29 15.78 72.41
C ASP A 133 -3.39 16.01 71.20
N LEU A 134 -2.26 16.70 71.38
CA LEU A 134 -1.26 16.90 70.33
C LEU A 134 -0.61 15.58 69.91
N GLN A 135 -0.27 14.71 70.85
CA GLN A 135 0.23 13.37 70.56
C GLN A 135 -0.77 12.54 69.77
N LYS A 136 -2.05 12.57 70.16
CA LYS A 136 -3.12 11.88 69.42
C LYS A 136 -3.26 12.40 67.99
N LYS A 137 -3.25 13.73 67.80
CA LYS A 137 -3.27 14.36 66.47
C LYS A 137 -2.05 14.00 65.64
N LEU A 138 -0.87 13.91 66.26
CA LEU A 138 0.36 13.49 65.58
C LEU A 138 0.22 12.06 65.05
N LEU A 139 -0.28 11.13 65.86
CA LEU A 139 -0.51 9.74 65.45
C LEU A 139 -1.52 9.63 64.30
N GLU A 140 -2.62 10.37 64.35
CA GLU A 140 -3.59 10.43 63.25
C GLU A 140 -2.96 10.96 61.96
N LYS A 141 -2.08 11.98 62.06
CA LYS A 141 -1.33 12.52 60.91
C LYS A 141 -0.32 11.53 60.36
N GLU A 142 0.39 10.79 61.22
CA GLU A 142 1.34 9.74 60.81
C GLU A 142 0.63 8.57 60.10
N GLU A 143 -0.56 8.19 60.56
CA GLU A 143 -1.39 7.19 59.88
C GLU A 143 -1.90 7.69 58.53
N ALA A 144 -2.39 8.94 58.46
CA ALA A 144 -2.79 9.56 57.20
C ALA A 144 -1.60 9.66 56.21
N LEU A 145 -0.40 9.98 56.71
CA LEU A 145 0.82 10.00 55.90
C LEU A 145 1.13 8.61 55.36
N ARG A 146 1.09 7.58 56.20
CA ARG A 146 1.30 6.18 55.79
C ARG A 146 0.29 5.72 54.73
N SER A 147 -0.98 6.14 54.88
CA SER A 147 -2.02 5.87 53.88
C SER A 147 -1.75 6.57 52.54
N ALA A 148 -1.27 7.82 52.59
CA ALA A 148 -0.91 8.57 51.39
C ALA A 148 0.30 7.94 50.68
N GLU A 149 1.31 7.51 51.43
CA GLU A 149 2.47 6.79 50.89
C GLU A 149 2.06 5.48 50.21
N SER A 150 1.18 4.68 50.84
CA SER A 150 0.62 3.47 50.21
C SER A 150 -0.10 3.79 48.90
N SER A 151 -0.94 4.83 48.88
CA SER A 151 -1.64 5.25 47.66
C SER A 151 -0.68 5.70 46.55
N VAL A 152 0.42 6.37 46.89
CA VAL A 152 1.46 6.74 45.92
C VAL A 152 2.14 5.49 45.33
N THR A 153 2.40 4.46 46.14
CA THR A 153 2.96 3.20 45.61
C THR A 153 2.00 2.49 44.66
N GLU A 154 0.70 2.45 44.97
CA GLU A 154 -0.33 1.91 44.07
C GLU A 154 -0.43 2.72 42.78
N MET A 155 -0.38 4.05 42.87
CA MET A 155 -0.38 4.95 41.71
C MET A 155 0.84 4.70 40.82
N ASN A 156 2.03 4.50 41.40
CA ASN A 156 3.23 4.16 40.65
C ASN A 156 3.11 2.80 39.94
N ALA A 157 2.52 1.79 40.59
CA ALA A 157 2.22 0.52 39.95
C ALA A 157 1.22 0.69 38.79
N ALA A 158 0.18 1.50 38.98
CA ALA A 158 -0.78 1.82 37.91
C ALA A 158 -0.09 2.52 36.72
N TYR A 159 0.81 3.48 36.96
CA TYR A 159 1.58 4.12 35.89
C TYR A 159 2.44 3.13 35.11
N ALA A 160 3.11 2.19 35.79
CA ALA A 160 3.88 1.14 35.11
C ALA A 160 2.99 0.28 34.19
N THR A 161 1.77 -0.07 34.62
CA THR A 161 0.83 -0.80 33.76
C THR A 161 0.34 0.02 32.57
N ILE A 162 0.14 1.33 32.75
CA ILE A 162 -0.28 2.23 31.67
C ILE A 162 0.83 2.34 30.61
N ASP A 163 2.09 2.45 31.02
CA ASP A 163 3.22 2.55 30.09
C ASP A 163 3.43 1.26 29.31
N GLU A 164 3.23 0.10 29.94
CA GLU A 164 3.24 -1.19 29.25
C GLU A 164 2.09 -1.31 28.22
N LEU A 165 0.88 -0.86 28.58
CA LEU A 165 -0.25 -0.82 27.64
C LEU A 165 0.02 0.12 26.46
N ARG A 166 0.66 1.28 26.70
CA ARG A 166 1.07 2.20 25.63
C ARG A 166 2.06 1.54 24.67
N ARG A 167 3.03 0.80 25.19
CA ARG A 167 3.99 0.04 24.38
C ARG A 167 3.29 -1.01 23.52
N LEU A 168 2.37 -1.78 24.10
CA LEU A 168 1.60 -2.80 23.37
C LEU A 168 0.72 -2.18 22.27
N VAL A 169 0.13 -1.01 22.52
CA VAL A 169 -0.60 -0.25 21.48
C VAL A 169 0.34 0.15 20.35
N ALA A 170 1.51 0.69 20.65
CA ALA A 170 2.50 1.07 19.63
C ALA A 170 2.96 -0.14 18.78
N ASP A 171 3.20 -1.29 19.41
CA ASP A 171 3.59 -2.53 18.73
C ASP A 171 2.46 -3.02 17.81
N LYS A 172 1.20 -2.99 18.28
CA LYS A 172 0.03 -3.34 17.44
C LYS A 172 -0.16 -2.37 16.28
N GLU A 173 0.02 -1.07 16.49
CA GLU A 173 -0.02 -0.08 15.41
C GLU A 173 1.08 -0.32 14.37
N ALA A 174 2.29 -0.69 14.81
CA ALA A 174 3.38 -1.06 13.91
C ALA A 174 3.03 -2.30 13.07
N LEU A 175 2.43 -3.34 13.69
CA LEU A 175 1.98 -4.53 13.00
C LEU A 175 0.88 -4.23 11.97
N ILE A 176 -0.09 -3.39 12.33
CA ILE A 176 -1.16 -2.93 11.41
C ILE A 176 -0.54 -2.21 10.21
N ARG A 177 0.41 -1.28 10.45
CA ARG A 177 1.11 -0.56 9.37
C ARG A 177 1.86 -1.52 8.45
N SER A 178 2.59 -2.49 9.01
CA SER A 178 3.33 -3.49 8.23
C SER A 178 2.39 -4.36 7.38
N THR A 179 1.32 -4.87 7.98
CA THR A 179 0.33 -5.71 7.28
C THR A 179 -0.38 -4.94 6.16
N ASN A 180 -0.74 -3.68 6.41
CA ASN A 180 -1.34 -2.82 5.37
C ASN A 180 -0.37 -2.54 4.22
N SER A 181 0.92 -2.36 4.51
CA SER A 181 1.94 -2.22 3.46
C SER A 181 2.00 -3.46 2.59
N GLN A 182 2.09 -4.65 3.21
CA GLN A 182 2.11 -5.93 2.48
C GLN A 182 0.86 -6.13 1.63
N LEU A 183 -0.32 -5.77 2.15
CA LEU A 183 -1.57 -5.83 1.39
C LEU A 183 -1.55 -4.90 0.17
N HIS A 184 -1.02 -3.69 0.32
CA HIS A 184 -0.89 -2.74 -0.77
C HIS A 184 0.05 -3.27 -1.86
N ASP A 185 1.21 -3.82 -1.47
CA ASP A 185 2.17 -4.40 -2.41
C ASP A 185 1.56 -5.60 -3.15
N ALA A 186 0.84 -6.47 -2.44
CA ALA A 186 0.11 -7.58 -3.06
C ALA A 186 -0.96 -7.10 -4.05
N LYS A 187 -1.65 -5.99 -3.76
CA LYS A 187 -2.63 -5.40 -4.66
C LYS A 187 -1.99 -4.86 -5.95
N ILE A 188 -0.82 -4.24 -5.86
CA ILE A 188 -0.05 -3.80 -7.03
C ILE A 188 0.33 -5.02 -7.89
N MET A 189 0.94 -6.04 -7.28
CA MET A 189 1.32 -7.27 -8.01
C MET A 189 0.13 -7.93 -8.70
N LEU A 190 -1.04 -7.97 -8.04
CA LEU A 190 -2.24 -8.53 -8.64
C LEU A 190 -2.71 -7.74 -9.86
N ALA A 191 -2.64 -6.40 -9.81
CA ALA A 191 -2.95 -5.55 -10.96
C ALA A 191 -1.96 -5.79 -12.12
N ASP A 192 -0.67 -5.94 -11.83
CA ASP A 192 0.35 -6.24 -12.84
C ASP A 192 0.13 -7.61 -13.50
N LYS A 193 -0.25 -8.61 -12.69
CA LYS A 193 -0.61 -9.95 -13.20
C LYS A 193 -1.88 -9.90 -14.05
N GLN A 194 -2.88 -9.11 -13.65
CA GLN A 194 -4.11 -8.91 -14.43
C GLN A 194 -3.79 -8.27 -15.79
N ALA A 195 -2.98 -7.21 -15.81
CA ALA A 195 -2.56 -6.57 -17.05
C ALA A 195 -1.77 -7.52 -17.97
N SER A 196 -0.91 -8.36 -17.38
CA SER A 196 -0.16 -9.39 -18.13
C SER A 196 -1.08 -10.45 -18.74
N LEU A 197 -2.13 -10.85 -18.02
CA LEU A 197 -3.12 -11.82 -18.49
C LEU A 197 -3.92 -11.25 -19.66
N GLU A 198 -4.44 -10.03 -19.54
CA GLU A 198 -5.21 -9.35 -20.60
C GLU A 198 -4.37 -9.19 -21.88
N LYS A 199 -3.08 -8.86 -21.73
CA LYS A 199 -2.15 -8.81 -22.87
C LYS A 199 -2.02 -10.17 -23.55
N LEU A 200 -1.80 -11.23 -22.79
CA LEU A 200 -1.67 -12.58 -23.33
C LEU A 200 -2.97 -13.04 -24.00
N GLU A 201 -4.12 -12.74 -23.41
CA GLU A 201 -5.43 -13.03 -24.00
C GLU A 201 -5.61 -12.31 -25.35
N TRP A 202 -5.20 -11.04 -25.43
CA TRP A 202 -5.22 -10.28 -26.67
C TRP A 202 -4.27 -10.88 -27.73
N GLU A 203 -3.05 -11.25 -27.34
CA GLU A 203 -2.09 -11.93 -28.23
C GLU A 203 -2.66 -13.27 -28.76
N VAL A 204 -3.29 -14.06 -27.90
CA VAL A 204 -3.95 -15.33 -28.28
C VAL A 204 -5.10 -15.07 -29.26
N LYS A 205 -5.98 -14.10 -28.98
CA LYS A 205 -7.09 -13.75 -29.89
C LYS A 205 -6.58 -13.31 -31.26
N MET A 206 -5.54 -12.48 -31.29
CA MET A 206 -4.95 -12.01 -32.54
C MET A 206 -4.24 -13.14 -33.31
N SER A 207 -3.56 -14.03 -32.60
CA SER A 207 -2.94 -15.22 -33.20
C SER A 207 -3.98 -16.17 -33.78
N ASN A 208 -5.05 -16.46 -33.02
CA ASN A 208 -6.14 -17.32 -33.47
C ASN A 208 -6.81 -16.76 -34.74
N LYS A 209 -7.01 -15.44 -34.80
CA LYS A 209 -7.52 -14.78 -36.03
C LYS A 209 -6.59 -15.00 -37.22
N LYS A 210 -5.28 -14.85 -37.05
CA LYS A 210 -4.31 -15.11 -38.13
C LYS A 210 -4.36 -16.57 -38.60
N VAL A 211 -4.58 -17.51 -37.68
CA VAL A 211 -4.75 -18.93 -38.02
C VAL A 211 -6.02 -19.15 -38.84
N GLU A 212 -7.14 -18.53 -38.46
CA GLU A 212 -8.39 -18.58 -39.22
C GLU A 212 -8.23 -18.00 -40.64
N ASP A 213 -7.55 -16.86 -40.76
CA ASP A 213 -7.26 -16.22 -42.06
C ASP A 213 -6.42 -17.16 -42.96
N LEU A 214 -5.32 -17.72 -42.42
CA LEU A 214 -4.47 -18.68 -43.14
C LEU A 214 -5.20 -19.97 -43.53
N GLN A 215 -6.11 -20.45 -42.67
CA GLN A 215 -6.96 -21.60 -42.99
C GLN A 215 -7.92 -21.30 -44.15
N GLY A 216 -8.44 -20.08 -44.21
CA GLY A 216 -9.23 -19.58 -45.34
C GLY A 216 -8.43 -19.57 -46.64
N ASP A 217 -7.21 -19.01 -46.61
CA ASP A 217 -6.30 -18.96 -47.76
C ASP A 217 -5.93 -20.36 -48.28
N MET A 218 -5.62 -21.30 -47.37
CA MET A 218 -5.35 -22.70 -47.73
C MET A 218 -6.55 -23.36 -48.38
N SER A 219 -7.77 -23.07 -47.91
CA SER A 219 -9.00 -23.59 -48.51
C SER A 219 -9.21 -23.02 -49.91
N ASN A 220 -8.99 -21.72 -50.10
CA ASN A 220 -9.05 -21.06 -51.41
C ASN A 220 -8.04 -21.67 -52.40
N MET A 221 -6.78 -21.81 -51.98
CA MET A 221 -5.73 -22.45 -52.78
C MET A 221 -6.09 -23.90 -53.12
N GLY A 222 -6.72 -24.64 -52.19
CA GLY A 222 -7.23 -25.99 -52.44
C GLY A 222 -8.27 -26.04 -53.58
N PHE A 223 -9.16 -25.05 -53.66
CA PHE A 223 -10.12 -24.93 -54.77
C PHE A 223 -9.42 -24.59 -56.09
N GLU A 224 -8.46 -23.67 -56.08
CA GLU A 224 -7.67 -23.30 -57.28
C GLU A 224 -6.87 -24.50 -57.82
N ILE A 225 -6.17 -25.24 -56.94
CA ILE A 225 -5.44 -26.46 -57.29
C ILE A 225 -6.39 -27.51 -57.86
N SER A 226 -7.55 -27.72 -57.23
CA SER A 226 -8.55 -28.68 -57.71
C SER A 226 -9.07 -28.30 -59.10
N SER A 227 -9.36 -27.01 -59.32
CA SER A 227 -9.77 -26.49 -60.64
C SER A 227 -8.68 -26.69 -61.69
N LEU A 228 -7.42 -26.43 -61.34
CA LEU A 228 -6.27 -26.63 -62.23
C LEU A 228 -6.06 -28.12 -62.54
N MET A 229 -6.25 -29.00 -61.55
CA MET A 229 -6.11 -30.44 -61.72
C MET A 229 -7.16 -31.00 -62.69
N VAL A 230 -8.42 -30.56 -62.57
CA VAL A 230 -9.49 -30.89 -63.53
C VAL A 230 -9.16 -30.39 -64.94
N PHE A 231 -8.58 -29.19 -65.06
CA PHE A 231 -8.13 -28.67 -66.35
C PHE A 231 -7.02 -29.54 -66.98
N PHE A 232 -6.03 -29.96 -66.20
CA PHE A 232 -4.99 -30.88 -66.67
C PHE A 232 -5.54 -32.25 -67.07
N GLU A 233 -6.47 -32.81 -66.30
CA GLU A 233 -7.09 -34.09 -66.63
C GLU A 233 -7.85 -34.02 -67.95
N LYS A 234 -8.59 -32.93 -68.17
CA LYS A 234 -9.26 -32.66 -69.45
C LYS A 234 -8.26 -32.52 -70.60
N ILE A 235 -7.16 -31.77 -70.44
CA ILE A 235 -6.12 -31.70 -71.48
C ILE A 235 -5.53 -33.08 -71.78
N SER A 236 -5.25 -33.88 -70.75
CA SER A 236 -4.68 -35.20 -70.90
C SER A 236 -5.61 -36.15 -71.67
N GLU A 237 -6.93 -36.05 -71.45
CA GLU A 237 -7.95 -36.77 -72.24
C GLU A 237 -7.97 -36.30 -73.71
N ASN A 238 -7.88 -34.99 -73.94
CA ASN A 238 -7.83 -34.39 -75.27
C ASN A 238 -6.56 -34.71 -76.07
N VAL A 239 -5.39 -34.88 -75.43
CA VAL A 239 -4.11 -35.22 -76.10
C VAL A 239 -3.95 -36.73 -76.31
N SER A 240 -4.63 -37.56 -75.51
CA SER A 240 -4.66 -39.02 -75.72
C SER A 240 -5.60 -39.44 -76.86
N GLY A 241 -6.40 -38.52 -77.41
CA GLY A 241 -7.24 -38.71 -78.57
C GLY A 241 -6.72 -37.89 -79.75
N ASP A 242 -6.11 -38.59 -80.70
CA ASP A 242 -5.66 -38.11 -82.01
C ASP A 242 -4.22 -37.55 -82.10
N SER A 243 -3.41 -38.25 -82.89
CA SER A 243 -2.06 -37.90 -83.32
C SER A 243 -2.05 -36.55 -84.07
N TYR A 244 -1.02 -35.72 -83.93
CA TYR A 244 -0.18 -35.19 -85.03
C TYR A 244 0.91 -34.22 -84.51
N ASP A 245 1.95 -34.12 -85.34
CA ASP A 245 3.29 -33.51 -85.21
C ASP A 245 3.47 -32.13 -84.53
N ASP A 246 4.58 -32.08 -83.78
CA ASP A 246 5.70 -31.12 -83.90
C ASP A 246 5.38 -29.63 -84.08
N ILE A 247 5.22 -28.90 -82.97
CA ILE A 247 5.60 -27.47 -82.90
C ILE A 247 6.17 -27.18 -81.50
N ILE A 248 7.50 -27.17 -81.39
CA ILE A 248 8.23 -26.65 -80.23
C ILE A 248 8.18 -25.11 -80.28
N PRO A 249 7.64 -24.40 -79.26
CA PRO A 249 7.70 -22.94 -79.20
C PRO A 249 9.15 -22.46 -79.01
N SER A 250 9.60 -21.50 -79.83
CA SER A 250 10.98 -21.03 -79.87
C SER A 250 11.40 -20.26 -78.61
N SER A 251 12.64 -20.45 -78.15
CA SER A 251 13.22 -19.82 -76.95
C SER A 251 13.31 -18.29 -77.00
N TYR A 252 13.01 -17.66 -78.14
CA TYR A 252 13.11 -16.22 -78.36
C TYR A 252 11.97 -15.42 -77.69
N GLU A 253 10.80 -16.04 -77.48
CA GLU A 253 9.69 -15.40 -76.72
C GLU A 253 9.94 -15.39 -75.20
N LEU A 254 10.80 -16.28 -74.68
CA LEU A 254 11.07 -16.34 -73.24
C LEU A 254 12.03 -15.21 -72.79
N GLU A 255 12.98 -14.84 -73.63
CA GLU A 255 14.01 -13.83 -73.34
C GLU A 255 13.46 -12.39 -73.35
N THR A 256 12.38 -12.15 -74.11
CA THR A 256 11.65 -10.88 -74.15
C THR A 256 10.78 -10.65 -72.90
N LEU A 257 10.25 -11.71 -72.29
CA LEU A 257 9.54 -11.63 -71.00
C LEU A 257 10.50 -11.40 -69.83
N GLN A 258 11.69 -11.99 -69.89
CA GLN A 258 12.71 -11.84 -68.85
C GLN A 258 13.29 -10.41 -68.80
N SER A 259 13.32 -9.71 -69.94
CA SER A 259 13.74 -8.31 -70.04
C SER A 259 12.72 -7.30 -69.49
N MET A 260 11.42 -7.63 -69.47
CA MET A 260 10.41 -6.79 -68.80
C MET A 260 10.46 -6.92 -67.26
N SER A 261 11.03 -8.01 -66.72
CA SER A 261 11.14 -8.23 -65.27
C SER A 261 12.24 -7.39 -64.58
N GLU A 262 13.25 -6.93 -65.31
CA GLU A 262 14.39 -6.21 -64.71
C GLU A 262 14.05 -4.76 -64.37
N ILE A 263 13.09 -4.15 -65.06
CA ILE A 263 12.58 -2.80 -64.77
C ILE A 263 11.82 -2.78 -63.43
N ASP A 264 11.00 -3.79 -63.16
CA ASP A 264 10.23 -3.93 -61.92
C ASP A 264 11.14 -4.17 -60.70
N LYS A 265 12.26 -4.87 -60.91
CA LYS A 265 13.24 -5.14 -59.84
C LYS A 265 13.89 -3.87 -59.30
N ILE A 266 14.18 -2.90 -60.17
CA ILE A 266 14.78 -1.61 -59.79
C ILE A 266 13.79 -0.77 -58.97
N GLU A 267 12.49 -0.84 -59.28
CA GLU A 267 11.43 -0.14 -58.55
C GLU A 267 11.20 -0.76 -57.17
N VAL A 268 11.23 -2.10 -57.06
CA VAL A 268 11.16 -2.82 -55.78
C VAL A 268 12.34 -2.47 -54.88
N ASP A 269 13.57 -2.49 -55.41
CA ASP A 269 14.77 -2.13 -54.64
C ASP A 269 14.74 -0.68 -54.13
N LYS A 270 14.14 0.23 -54.90
CA LYS A 270 13.96 1.64 -54.51
C LYS A 270 12.92 1.78 -53.41
N LEU A 271 11.80 1.09 -53.52
CA LEU A 271 10.74 1.08 -52.51
C LEU A 271 11.24 0.51 -51.18
N ASP A 272 12.02 -0.56 -51.21
CA ASP A 272 12.60 -1.15 -50.00
C ASP A 272 13.62 -0.23 -49.32
N LYS A 273 14.44 0.50 -50.09
CA LYS A 273 15.36 1.51 -49.53
C LYS A 273 14.60 2.60 -48.78
N GLU A 274 13.56 3.17 -49.37
CA GLU A 274 12.76 4.22 -48.72
C GLU A 274 12.00 3.68 -47.49
N ARG A 275 11.58 2.40 -47.49
CA ARG A 275 11.01 1.75 -46.29
C ARG A 275 12.01 1.66 -45.15
N VAL A 276 13.26 1.30 -45.44
CA VAL A 276 14.34 1.25 -44.44
C VAL A 276 14.61 2.64 -43.88
N THR A 277 14.72 3.66 -44.74
CA THR A 277 14.94 5.05 -44.32
C THR A 277 13.80 5.58 -43.43
N TYR A 278 12.53 5.27 -43.77
CA TYR A 278 11.40 5.62 -42.92
C TYR A 278 11.42 4.91 -41.57
N ALA A 279 11.80 3.62 -41.54
CA ALA A 279 11.90 2.85 -40.30
C ALA A 279 13.01 3.39 -39.37
N GLU A 280 14.15 3.79 -39.92
CA GLU A 280 15.25 4.41 -39.18
C GLU A 280 14.85 5.79 -38.63
N ALA A 281 14.23 6.63 -39.46
CA ALA A 281 13.72 7.94 -39.02
C ALA A 281 12.65 7.81 -37.91
N LEU A 282 11.78 6.80 -37.99
CA LEU A 282 10.82 6.47 -36.93
C LEU A 282 11.49 6.01 -35.64
N ALA A 283 12.56 5.22 -35.74
CA ALA A 283 13.33 4.78 -34.58
C ALA A 283 14.01 5.98 -33.89
N ALA A 284 14.64 6.86 -34.67
CA ALA A 284 15.25 8.09 -34.17
C ALA A 284 14.23 9.02 -33.50
N ALA A 285 13.06 9.22 -34.10
CA ALA A 285 11.99 10.03 -33.51
C ALA A 285 11.34 9.41 -32.25
N ARG A 286 11.40 8.08 -32.11
CA ARG A 286 10.96 7.38 -30.89
C ARG A 286 12.00 7.50 -29.76
N GLU A 287 13.28 7.53 -30.11
CA GLU A 287 14.37 7.73 -29.14
C GLU A 287 14.44 9.19 -28.68
N ASN A 288 14.26 10.14 -29.61
CA ASN A 288 14.28 11.58 -29.35
C ASN A 288 13.08 12.27 -30.02
N PRO A 289 11.98 12.54 -29.29
CA PRO A 289 10.75 13.11 -29.84
C PRO A 289 10.85 14.64 -30.03
N ASP A 290 11.90 15.09 -30.72
CA ASP A 290 12.09 16.49 -31.09
C ASP A 290 11.42 16.80 -32.44
N GLU A 291 11.07 18.07 -32.66
CA GLU A 291 10.39 18.55 -33.87
C GLU A 291 11.18 18.22 -35.15
N GLU A 292 12.51 18.23 -35.09
CA GLU A 292 13.40 17.90 -36.20
C GLU A 292 13.30 16.41 -36.59
N HIS A 293 13.36 15.49 -35.63
CA HIS A 293 13.25 14.05 -35.88
C HIS A 293 11.84 13.66 -36.37
N LEU A 294 10.80 14.33 -35.87
CA LEU A 294 9.43 14.15 -36.35
C LEU A 294 9.26 14.65 -37.79
N ASN A 295 9.88 15.76 -38.17
CA ASN A 295 9.88 16.27 -39.55
C ASN A 295 10.61 15.32 -40.50
N ILE A 296 11.76 14.76 -40.11
CA ILE A 296 12.51 13.79 -40.92
C ILE A 296 11.67 12.51 -41.14
N ALA A 297 11.00 12.02 -40.11
CA ALA A 297 10.09 10.87 -40.25
C ALA A 297 8.88 11.17 -41.15
N ALA A 298 8.32 12.37 -41.07
CA ALA A 298 7.22 12.82 -41.93
C ALA A 298 7.65 12.97 -43.40
N GLU A 299 8.87 13.47 -43.65
CA GLU A 299 9.42 13.58 -45.00
C GLU A 299 9.70 12.20 -45.61
N ALA A 300 10.34 11.30 -44.85
CA ALA A 300 10.59 9.92 -45.28
C ALA A 300 9.27 9.17 -45.59
N ARG A 301 8.22 9.41 -44.79
CA ARG A 301 6.87 8.88 -45.06
C ARG A 301 6.30 9.42 -46.37
N SER A 302 6.49 10.70 -46.66
CA SER A 302 6.00 11.34 -47.88
C SER A 302 6.69 10.77 -49.13
N ARG A 303 8.02 10.53 -49.05
CA ARG A 303 8.78 9.88 -50.13
C ARG A 303 8.31 8.46 -50.41
N LEU A 304 8.04 7.69 -49.36
CA LEU A 304 7.49 6.34 -49.49
C LEU A 304 6.08 6.34 -50.10
N GLN A 305 5.24 7.31 -49.73
CA GLN A 305 3.87 7.43 -50.25
C GLN A 305 3.83 7.69 -51.76
N VAL A 306 4.81 8.43 -52.29
CA VAL A 306 4.93 8.69 -53.74
C VAL A 306 5.31 7.43 -54.54
N LEU A 307 5.93 6.42 -53.92
CA LEU A 307 6.30 5.17 -54.57
C LEU A 307 5.22 4.07 -54.47
N VAL A 308 4.22 4.25 -53.61
CA VAL A 308 3.18 3.25 -53.31
C VAL A 308 1.82 3.63 -53.92
N LEU A 309 1.64 4.88 -54.36
CA LEU A 309 0.47 5.40 -55.08
C LEU A 309 0.76 5.47 -56.58
#